data_AF-A0A4V1PRE5-F1
#
_entry.id   AF-A0A4V1PRE5-F1
#
_cell.length_a   1.000
_cell.length_b   1.000
_cell.length_c   1.000
_cell.angle_alpha   90.00
_cell.angle_beta   90.00
_cell.angle_gamma   90.00
#
_symmetry.space_group_name_H-M   'P 1'
#
loop_
_entity.id
_entity.type
_entity.pdbx_description
1 polymer ?
#
loop_
_entity_poly.entity_id
_entity_poly.type
_entity_poly.pdbx_seq_one_letter_code
_entity_poly.pdbx_strand_id
1 'polypeptide(L)'
;MALVDRLTQQAAILNNAADTIARQKLEKERSELFARHQLSIVLAAVVALVNRMKLHKQLESCETDLKTNKITAKSKEFATIGVNQTLAAALDDEFKRLGIGHIKTKLIPRGDKSKNKYRLGLNLPTTFNLDEILSEGEQRSISLGCFLAELRQFSHNGAIVFDDPVSSLDHWRRQYVARRLAEEARNRQVIVFTHETVFLALLEDAADEAQVNIHSQSLEWQDGNPGVVVPGLPWDHQPYTQRIDTLERTQRKLEKNWPVYPSAEETERIRRQYSLLRSTIERVIQDLILGGVIRRHHEYVKAGDLRRVVGFPLSEQQEYDRLIGRCNQITEAHDPSSGQNLPPPTAAEFGSDLTALKAIIEITKSRQKASKS
;
A
#
# COMPACT_ATOMS: atom_id res chain seq x y z
N MET A 1 -69.63 -102.37 -47.25
CA MET A 1 -68.90 -101.24 -47.85
C MET A 1 -68.84 -100.02 -46.92
N ALA A 2 -69.96 -99.52 -46.36
CA ALA A 2 -69.97 -98.32 -45.51
C ALA A 2 -69.08 -98.34 -44.24
N LEU A 3 -68.78 -99.51 -43.65
CA LEU A 3 -67.90 -99.61 -42.49
C LEU A 3 -66.40 -99.48 -42.88
N VAL A 4 -66.04 -100.01 -44.05
CA VAL A 4 -64.67 -100.00 -44.55
C VAL A 4 -64.25 -98.58 -44.93
N ASP A 5 -65.13 -97.83 -45.60
CA ASP A 5 -64.90 -96.44 -45.96
C ASP A 5 -64.78 -95.55 -44.72
N ARG A 6 -65.59 -95.80 -43.69
CA ARG A 6 -65.55 -95.06 -42.42
C ARG A 6 -64.26 -95.32 -41.64
N LEU A 7 -63.80 -96.57 -41.63
CA LEU A 7 -62.54 -96.97 -40.98
C LEU A 7 -61.31 -96.47 -41.74
N THR A 8 -61.34 -96.43 -43.08
CA THR A 8 -60.23 -95.85 -43.87
C THR A 8 -60.18 -94.33 -43.74
N GLN A 9 -61.32 -93.64 -43.65
CA GLN A 9 -61.36 -92.21 -43.37
C GLN A 9 -60.84 -91.89 -41.96
N GLN A 10 -61.20 -92.69 -40.95
CA GLN A 10 -60.65 -92.58 -39.59
C GLN A 10 -59.15 -92.88 -39.55
N ALA A 11 -58.67 -93.91 -40.27
CA ALA A 11 -57.26 -94.24 -40.36
C ALA A 11 -56.45 -93.15 -41.05
N ALA A 12 -56.98 -92.51 -42.10
CA ALA A 12 -56.35 -91.38 -42.76
C ALA A 12 -56.27 -90.14 -41.85
N ILE A 13 -57.32 -89.86 -41.07
CA ILE A 13 -57.32 -88.77 -40.07
C ILE A 13 -56.29 -89.06 -38.96
N LEU A 14 -56.21 -90.30 -38.49
CA LEU A 14 -55.26 -90.70 -37.45
C LEU A 14 -53.81 -90.71 -37.95
N ASN A 15 -53.56 -91.13 -39.19
CA ASN A 15 -52.22 -91.05 -39.81
C ASN A 15 -51.78 -89.60 -40.08
N ASN A 16 -52.70 -88.73 -40.52
CA ASN A 16 -52.41 -87.30 -40.67
C ASN A 16 -52.16 -86.62 -39.30
N ALA A 17 -52.82 -87.08 -38.23
CA ALA A 17 -52.55 -86.63 -36.86
C ALA A 17 -51.26 -87.22 -36.27
N ALA A 18 -50.73 -88.31 -36.85
CA ALA A 18 -49.47 -88.96 -36.49
C ALA A 18 -48.26 -88.43 -37.28
N ASP A 19 -48.45 -87.52 -38.24
CA ASP A 19 -47.36 -86.82 -38.93
C ASP A 19 -46.67 -85.83 -37.96
N THR A 20 -45.57 -86.31 -37.38
CA THR A 20 -44.78 -85.60 -36.36
C THR A 20 -44.16 -84.31 -36.89
N ILE A 21 -43.85 -84.24 -38.19
CA ILE A 21 -43.25 -83.06 -38.83
C ILE A 21 -44.31 -81.96 -39.00
N ALA A 22 -45.49 -82.32 -39.49
CA ALA A 22 -46.61 -81.40 -39.62
C ALA A 22 -47.04 -80.84 -38.24
N ARG A 23 -47.07 -81.70 -37.22
CA ARG A 23 -47.40 -81.30 -35.85
C ARG A 23 -46.39 -80.32 -35.25
N GLN A 24 -45.09 -80.57 -35.39
CA GLN A 24 -44.05 -79.64 -34.89
C GLN A 24 -44.12 -78.27 -35.58
N LYS A 25 -44.45 -78.23 -36.88
CA LYS A 25 -44.64 -76.98 -37.60
C LYS A 25 -45.82 -76.18 -37.04
N LEU A 26 -46.95 -76.84 -36.80
CA LEU A 26 -48.14 -76.21 -36.22
C LEU A 26 -47.92 -75.79 -34.75
N GLU A 27 -47.16 -76.54 -33.96
CA GLU A 27 -46.82 -76.17 -32.59
C GLU A 27 -45.89 -74.94 -32.55
N LYS A 28 -44.93 -74.84 -33.49
CA LYS A 28 -44.10 -73.63 -33.66
C LYS A 28 -44.94 -72.43 -34.07
N GLU A 29 -45.83 -72.60 -35.06
CA GLU A 29 -46.71 -71.55 -35.52
C GLU A 29 -47.67 -71.08 -34.42
N ARG A 30 -48.26 -72.03 -33.67
CA ARG A 30 -49.06 -71.72 -32.48
C ARG A 30 -48.26 -70.93 -31.44
N SER A 31 -47.02 -71.32 -31.18
CA SER A 31 -46.15 -70.66 -30.20
C SER A 31 -45.77 -69.25 -30.66
N GLU A 32 -45.50 -69.05 -31.95
CA GLU A 32 -45.24 -67.74 -32.54
C GLU A 32 -46.49 -66.84 -32.48
N LEU A 33 -47.65 -67.35 -32.86
CA LEU A 33 -48.91 -66.61 -32.79
C LEU A 33 -49.29 -66.25 -31.35
N PHE A 34 -49.07 -67.18 -30.41
CA PHE A 34 -49.27 -66.92 -28.99
C PHE A 34 -48.30 -65.84 -28.49
N ALA A 35 -47.03 -65.90 -28.86
CA ALA A 35 -46.05 -64.86 -28.52
C ALA A 35 -46.41 -63.49 -29.12
N ARG A 36 -46.90 -63.43 -30.38
CA ARG A 36 -47.40 -62.20 -31.00
C ARG A 36 -48.63 -61.65 -30.28
N HIS A 37 -49.56 -62.52 -29.87
CA HIS A 37 -50.74 -62.10 -29.11
C HIS A 37 -50.34 -61.54 -27.74
N GLN A 38 -49.48 -62.24 -27.00
CA GLN A 38 -48.96 -61.76 -25.71
C GLN A 38 -48.19 -60.44 -25.86
N LEU A 39 -47.36 -60.31 -26.90
CA LEU A 39 -46.64 -59.06 -27.19
C LEU A 39 -47.61 -57.93 -27.54
N SER A 40 -48.70 -58.19 -28.28
CA SER A 40 -49.67 -57.16 -28.67
C SER A 40 -50.33 -56.48 -27.46
N ILE A 41 -50.54 -57.23 -26.37
CA ILE A 41 -51.11 -56.71 -25.11
C ILE A 41 -50.18 -55.69 -24.45
N VAL A 42 -48.86 -55.87 -24.57
CA VAL A 42 -47.84 -55.04 -23.90
C VAL A 42 -47.01 -54.18 -24.87
N LEU A 43 -47.32 -54.21 -26.17
CA LEU A 43 -46.52 -53.60 -27.23
C LEU A 43 -46.27 -52.11 -26.98
N ALA A 44 -47.31 -51.37 -26.61
CA ALA A 44 -47.20 -49.94 -26.32
C ALA A 44 -46.24 -49.67 -25.15
N ALA A 45 -46.27 -50.50 -24.10
CA ALA A 45 -45.38 -50.36 -22.95
C ALA A 45 -43.92 -50.69 -23.31
N VAL A 46 -43.69 -51.71 -24.14
CA VAL A 46 -42.37 -52.10 -24.63
C VAL A 46 -41.78 -51.00 -25.51
N VAL A 47 -42.55 -50.46 -26.45
CA VAL A 47 -42.12 -49.34 -27.31
C VAL A 47 -41.78 -48.09 -26.47
N ALA A 48 -42.63 -47.77 -25.48
CA ALA A 48 -42.38 -46.65 -24.57
C ALA A 48 -41.13 -46.86 -23.71
N LEU A 49 -40.81 -48.09 -23.31
CA LEU A 49 -39.58 -48.41 -22.60
C LEU A 49 -38.35 -48.24 -23.50
N VAL A 50 -38.39 -48.78 -24.72
CA VAL A 50 -37.29 -48.65 -25.69
C VAL A 50 -37.01 -47.17 -26.00
N ASN A 51 -38.05 -46.36 -26.19
CA ASN A 51 -37.89 -44.92 -26.43
C ASN A 51 -37.30 -44.20 -25.22
N ARG A 52 -37.72 -44.53 -23.98
CA ARG A 52 -37.09 -44.00 -22.76
C ARG A 52 -35.62 -44.39 -22.64
N MET A 53 -35.26 -45.63 -22.95
CA MET A 53 -33.86 -46.08 -22.92
C MET A 53 -33.01 -45.35 -23.97
N LYS A 54 -33.56 -45.12 -25.17
CA LYS A 54 -32.88 -44.32 -26.21
C LYS A 54 -32.65 -42.88 -25.74
N LEU A 55 -33.67 -42.24 -25.16
CA LEU A 55 -33.57 -40.88 -24.64
C LEU A 55 -32.56 -40.79 -23.49
N HIS A 56 -32.58 -41.75 -22.56
CA HIS A 56 -31.64 -41.80 -21.46
C HIS A 56 -30.19 -41.87 -21.96
N LYS A 57 -29.91 -42.75 -22.93
CA LYS A 57 -28.59 -42.87 -23.54
C LYS A 57 -28.14 -41.59 -24.27
N GLN A 58 -29.08 -40.88 -24.91
CA GLN A 58 -28.79 -39.58 -25.51
C GLN A 58 -28.44 -38.53 -24.46
N LEU A 59 -29.19 -38.45 -23.36
CA LEU A 59 -28.93 -37.51 -22.27
C LEU A 59 -27.61 -37.80 -21.55
N GLU A 60 -27.27 -39.07 -21.30
CA GLU A 60 -25.97 -39.47 -20.75
C GLU A 60 -24.80 -39.02 -21.65
N SER A 61 -24.96 -39.10 -22.97
CA SER A 61 -23.93 -38.62 -23.91
C SER A 61 -23.74 -37.10 -23.87
N CYS A 62 -24.77 -36.34 -23.53
CA CYS A 62 -24.69 -34.89 -23.35
C CYS A 62 -24.06 -34.51 -21.99
N GLU A 63 -24.15 -35.36 -20.97
CA GLU A 63 -23.60 -35.10 -19.64
C GLU A 63 -22.07 -34.88 -19.68
N THR A 64 -21.36 -35.59 -20.57
CA THR A 64 -19.92 -35.40 -20.77
C THR A 64 -19.55 -34.00 -21.26
N ASP A 65 -20.40 -33.37 -22.06
CA ASP A 65 -20.16 -32.04 -22.63
C ASP A 65 -20.47 -30.91 -21.63
N LEU A 66 -21.29 -31.20 -20.62
CA LEU A 66 -21.60 -30.28 -19.52
C LEU A 66 -20.49 -30.21 -18.45
N LYS A 67 -19.44 -31.02 -18.56
CA LYS A 67 -18.34 -31.03 -17.59
C LYS A 67 -17.48 -29.77 -17.73
N THR A 68 -17.68 -28.81 -16.82
CA THR A 68 -16.92 -27.54 -16.72
C THR A 68 -15.44 -27.71 -16.33
N ASN A 69 -15.00 -28.94 -16.04
CA ASN A 69 -13.64 -29.26 -15.60
C ASN A 69 -12.55 -28.74 -16.55
N LYS A 70 -12.79 -28.72 -17.87
CA LYS A 70 -11.83 -28.19 -18.84
C LYS A 70 -11.62 -26.68 -18.69
N ILE A 71 -12.71 -25.93 -18.48
CA ILE A 71 -12.66 -24.48 -18.27
C ILE A 71 -11.98 -24.18 -16.92
N THR A 72 -12.35 -24.89 -15.86
CA THR A 72 -11.73 -24.74 -14.53
C THR A 72 -10.24 -25.09 -14.55
N ALA A 73 -9.85 -26.16 -15.25
CA ALA A 73 -8.44 -26.55 -15.39
C ALA A 73 -7.64 -25.48 -16.15
N LYS A 74 -8.18 -24.95 -17.25
CA LYS A 74 -7.51 -23.90 -18.02
C LYS A 74 -7.44 -22.58 -17.25
N SER A 75 -8.49 -22.22 -16.52
CA SER A 75 -8.48 -21.07 -15.60
C SER A 75 -7.40 -21.21 -14.52
N LYS A 76 -7.26 -22.40 -13.93
CA LYS A 76 -6.21 -22.69 -12.93
C LYS A 76 -4.81 -22.64 -13.53
N GLU A 77 -4.63 -23.10 -14.77
CA GLU A 77 -3.37 -23.01 -15.51
C GLU A 77 -2.96 -21.55 -15.75
N PHE A 78 -3.87 -20.72 -16.31
CA PHE A 78 -3.62 -19.29 -16.53
C PHE A 78 -3.31 -18.55 -15.21
N ALA A 79 -4.04 -18.86 -14.15
CA ALA A 79 -3.83 -18.29 -12.82
C ALA A 79 -2.46 -18.69 -12.22
N THR A 80 -1.96 -19.87 -12.58
CA THR A 80 -0.66 -20.39 -12.10
C THR A 80 0.51 -19.82 -12.90
N ILE A 81 0.37 -19.66 -14.22
CA ILE A 81 1.46 -19.22 -15.10
C ILE A 81 1.58 -17.69 -15.13
N GLY A 82 0.46 -16.96 -15.25
CA GLY A 82 0.49 -15.52 -15.53
C GLY A 82 0.59 -14.62 -14.29
N VAL A 83 -0.06 -15.00 -13.19
CA VAL A 83 -0.21 -14.12 -12.01
C VAL A 83 0.71 -14.53 -10.86
N ASN A 84 0.91 -15.83 -10.64
CA ASN A 84 1.68 -16.30 -9.49
C ASN A 84 3.18 -16.03 -9.60
N GLN A 85 3.78 -16.23 -10.78
CA GLN A 85 5.23 -16.15 -10.89
C GLN A 85 5.73 -14.70 -10.89
N THR A 86 5.00 -13.80 -11.56
CA THR A 86 5.29 -12.36 -11.57
C THR A 86 5.07 -11.74 -10.20
N LEU A 87 3.96 -12.08 -9.52
CA LEU A 87 3.68 -11.61 -8.17
C LEU A 87 4.67 -12.18 -7.15
N ALA A 88 5.02 -13.46 -7.23
CA ALA A 88 6.02 -14.06 -6.35
C ALA A 88 7.39 -13.37 -6.48
N ALA A 89 7.83 -13.10 -7.71
CA ALA A 89 9.08 -12.39 -7.95
C ALA A 89 9.03 -10.94 -7.43
N ALA A 90 7.89 -10.25 -7.61
CA ALA A 90 7.67 -8.91 -7.07
C ALA A 90 7.69 -8.90 -5.53
N LEU A 91 7.03 -9.87 -4.89
CA LEU A 91 7.04 -10.03 -3.43
C LEU A 91 8.45 -10.27 -2.89
N ASP A 92 9.21 -11.17 -3.50
CA ASP A 92 10.59 -11.46 -3.08
C ASP A 92 11.50 -10.23 -3.23
N ASP A 93 11.32 -9.42 -4.28
CA ASP A 93 12.06 -8.17 -4.45
C ASP A 93 11.69 -7.13 -3.39
N GLU A 94 10.39 -6.91 -3.15
CA GLU A 94 9.92 -5.97 -2.12
C GLU A 94 10.35 -6.39 -0.71
N PHE A 95 10.30 -7.69 -0.37
CA PHE A 95 10.74 -8.18 0.94
C PHE A 95 12.24 -8.02 1.15
N LYS A 96 13.06 -8.17 0.10
CA LYS A 96 14.49 -7.87 0.19
C LYS A 96 14.73 -6.39 0.45
N ARG A 97 14.05 -5.50 -0.27
CA ARG A 97 14.18 -4.05 -0.11
C ARG A 97 13.72 -3.56 1.27
N LEU A 98 12.71 -4.21 1.85
CA LEU A 98 12.18 -3.90 3.18
C LEU A 98 12.97 -4.57 4.34
N GLY A 99 14.08 -5.26 4.06
CA GLY A 99 14.93 -5.88 5.08
C GLY A 99 14.35 -7.16 5.71
N ILE A 100 13.30 -7.74 5.12
CA ILE A 100 12.62 -8.97 5.58
C ILE A 100 12.88 -10.18 4.66
N GLY A 101 13.89 -10.11 3.80
CA GLY A 101 14.22 -11.18 2.84
C GLY A 101 14.61 -12.52 3.46
N HIS A 102 14.83 -12.59 4.77
CA HIS A 102 15.04 -13.85 5.49
C HIS A 102 13.74 -14.67 5.61
N ILE A 103 12.58 -14.02 5.49
CA ILE A 103 11.26 -14.65 5.49
C ILE A 103 10.97 -15.15 4.08
N LYS A 104 11.23 -16.44 3.84
CA LYS A 104 10.86 -17.09 2.59
C LYS A 104 9.35 -17.28 2.55
N THR A 105 8.67 -16.60 1.65
CA THR A 105 7.21 -16.74 1.49
C THR A 105 6.87 -17.62 0.30
N LYS A 106 5.65 -18.15 0.30
CA LYS A 106 5.10 -18.95 -0.79
C LYS A 106 3.66 -18.53 -1.02
N LEU A 107 3.31 -18.23 -2.26
CA LEU A 107 1.92 -18.05 -2.68
C LEU A 107 1.22 -19.41 -2.71
N ILE A 108 0.26 -19.59 -1.80
CA ILE A 108 -0.56 -20.81 -1.71
C ILE A 108 -1.91 -20.52 -2.36
N PRO A 109 -2.26 -21.17 -3.49
CA PRO A 109 -3.56 -21.02 -4.11
C PRO A 109 -4.65 -21.63 -3.22
N ARG A 110 -5.70 -20.87 -2.94
CA ARG A 110 -6.92 -21.33 -2.26
C ARG A 110 -8.05 -21.35 -3.27
N GLY A 111 -8.43 -22.55 -3.70
CA GLY A 111 -9.51 -22.74 -4.66
C GLY A 111 -10.85 -22.34 -4.06
N ASP A 112 -11.52 -21.37 -4.68
CA ASP A 112 -12.93 -21.06 -4.45
C ASP A 112 -13.66 -21.21 -5.78
N LYS A 113 -14.90 -21.73 -5.77
CA LYS A 113 -15.59 -22.23 -6.99
C LYS A 113 -15.80 -21.16 -8.08
N SER A 114 -15.62 -19.87 -7.78
CA SER A 114 -15.69 -18.78 -8.77
C SER A 114 -14.57 -17.74 -8.72
N LYS A 115 -13.68 -17.75 -7.71
CA LYS A 115 -12.57 -16.78 -7.58
C LYS A 115 -11.28 -17.48 -7.17
N ASN A 116 -10.21 -17.26 -7.92
CA ASN A 116 -8.89 -17.68 -7.52
C ASN A 116 -8.41 -16.78 -6.40
N LYS A 117 -8.43 -17.28 -5.15
CA LYS A 117 -7.86 -16.59 -3.99
C LYS A 117 -6.44 -17.09 -3.76
N TYR A 118 -5.55 -16.20 -3.37
CA TYR A 118 -4.20 -16.57 -2.96
C TYR A 118 -3.99 -16.19 -1.51
N ARG A 119 -3.28 -17.05 -0.77
CA ARG A 119 -2.81 -16.74 0.58
C ARG A 119 -1.29 -16.72 0.56
N LEU A 120 -0.71 -15.69 1.15
CA LEU A 120 0.70 -15.70 1.47
C LEU A 120 0.92 -16.68 2.62
N GLY A 121 1.73 -17.71 2.40
CA GLY A 121 2.21 -18.61 3.44
C GLY A 121 3.71 -18.44 3.65
N LEU A 122 4.20 -18.87 4.81
CA LEU A 122 5.63 -19.05 5.01
C LEU A 122 6.10 -20.34 4.36
N ASN A 123 7.29 -20.31 3.77
CA ASN A 123 7.96 -21.49 3.22
C ASN A 123 8.63 -22.26 4.37
N LEU A 124 7.80 -22.84 5.23
CA LEU A 124 8.19 -23.69 6.35
C LEU A 124 7.69 -25.13 6.10
N PRO A 125 8.30 -26.16 6.73
CA PRO A 125 7.86 -27.55 6.60
C PRO A 125 6.41 -27.78 7.03
N THR A 126 5.90 -26.89 7.88
CA THR A 126 4.54 -26.92 8.44
C THR A 126 3.84 -25.60 8.15
N THR A 127 2.55 -25.65 7.79
CA THR A 127 1.73 -24.46 7.59
C THR A 127 1.31 -23.87 8.93
N PHE A 128 1.92 -22.76 9.32
CA PHE A 128 1.48 -21.93 10.44
C PHE A 128 0.73 -20.68 9.95
N ASN A 129 0.00 -20.03 10.85
CA ASN A 129 -0.51 -18.69 10.60
C ASN A 129 0.65 -17.69 10.75
N LEU A 130 0.74 -16.72 9.83
CA LEU A 130 1.78 -15.68 9.86
C LEU A 130 1.79 -14.94 11.21
N ASP A 131 0.60 -14.72 11.75
CA ASP A 131 0.36 -13.93 12.96
C ASP A 131 0.91 -14.60 14.24
N GLU A 132 1.13 -15.92 14.22
CA GLU A 132 1.64 -16.69 15.35
C GLU A 132 3.17 -16.72 15.42
N ILE A 133 3.85 -16.39 14.32
CA ILE A 133 5.32 -16.52 14.20
C ILE A 133 5.99 -15.16 14.09
N LEU A 134 5.37 -14.24 13.37
CA LEU A 134 5.98 -12.96 13.02
C LEU A 134 5.71 -11.91 14.09
N SER A 135 6.72 -11.10 14.37
CA SER A 135 6.54 -9.88 15.16
C SER A 135 5.62 -8.89 14.45
N GLU A 136 4.98 -7.99 15.21
CA GLU A 136 4.10 -6.94 14.67
C GLU A 136 4.80 -6.12 13.56
N GLY A 137 6.08 -5.78 13.77
CA GLY A 137 6.86 -5.03 12.78
C GLY A 137 7.14 -5.83 11.50
N GLU A 138 7.34 -7.14 11.59
CA GLU A 138 7.47 -8.01 10.41
C GLU A 138 6.15 -8.16 9.66
N GLN A 139 5.04 -8.30 10.39
CA GLN A 139 3.70 -8.34 9.78
C GLN A 139 3.40 -7.05 9.00
N ARG A 140 3.74 -5.88 9.56
CA ARG A 140 3.60 -4.59 8.87
C ARG A 140 4.51 -4.49 7.64
N SER A 141 5.77 -4.91 7.76
CA SER A 141 6.72 -4.91 6.64
C SER A 141 6.26 -5.83 5.50
N ILE A 142 5.73 -7.02 5.83
CA ILE A 142 5.15 -7.93 4.85
C ILE A 142 3.93 -7.31 4.19
N SER A 143 3.04 -6.69 4.97
CA SER A 143 1.82 -6.06 4.44
C SER A 143 2.17 -4.94 3.46
N LEU A 144 3.15 -4.10 3.79
CA LEU A 144 3.66 -3.06 2.91
C LEU A 144 4.29 -3.65 1.64
N GLY A 145 5.12 -4.69 1.78
CA GLY A 145 5.74 -5.36 0.63
C GLY A 145 4.73 -6.02 -0.29
N CYS A 146 3.67 -6.63 0.26
CA CYS A 146 2.54 -7.17 -0.50
C CYS A 146 1.82 -6.09 -1.28
N PHE A 147 1.50 -4.96 -0.62
CA PHE A 147 0.84 -3.84 -1.28
C PHE A 147 1.69 -3.29 -2.43
N LEU A 148 2.98 -3.03 -2.19
CA LEU A 148 3.90 -2.54 -3.23
C LEU A 148 4.11 -3.56 -4.37
N ALA A 149 4.15 -4.86 -4.07
CA ALA A 149 4.27 -5.90 -5.09
C ALA A 149 3.02 -6.01 -5.97
N GLU A 150 1.83 -5.85 -5.37
CA GLU A 150 0.56 -5.81 -6.09
C GLU A 150 0.45 -4.57 -6.97
N LEU A 151 0.96 -3.42 -6.51
CA LEU A 151 1.03 -2.19 -7.31
C LEU A 151 1.80 -2.35 -8.62
N ARG A 152 2.81 -3.23 -8.66
CA ARG A 152 3.56 -3.53 -9.89
C ARG A 152 2.74 -4.33 -10.92
N GLN A 153 1.65 -4.99 -10.51
CA GLN A 153 0.78 -5.74 -11.41
C GLN A 153 -0.29 -4.85 -12.05
N PHE A 154 -0.62 -3.70 -11.44
CA PHE A 154 -1.55 -2.76 -12.04
C PHE A 154 -0.88 -1.98 -13.17
N SER A 155 -1.63 -1.76 -14.26
CA SER A 155 -1.17 -0.97 -15.41
C SER A 155 -1.21 0.54 -15.19
N HIS A 156 -1.70 0.99 -14.04
CA HIS A 156 -1.89 2.41 -13.74
C HIS A 156 -0.95 2.92 -12.64
N ASN A 157 -0.60 4.20 -12.74
CA ASN A 157 0.24 4.92 -11.77
C ASN A 157 -0.61 5.81 -10.84
N GLY A 158 -1.76 5.30 -10.39
CA GLY A 158 -2.61 5.99 -9.42
C GLY A 158 -1.85 6.34 -8.13
N ALA A 159 -2.24 7.44 -7.51
CA ALA A 159 -1.66 7.90 -6.25
C ALA A 159 -1.89 6.87 -5.13
N ILE A 160 -0.93 6.77 -4.22
CA ILE A 160 -1.01 5.89 -3.06
C ILE A 160 -0.90 6.69 -1.78
N VAL A 161 -1.62 6.26 -0.75
CA VAL A 161 -1.73 6.96 0.53
C VAL A 161 -1.35 5.98 1.64
N PHE A 162 -0.41 6.40 2.49
CA PHE A 162 0.01 5.66 3.68
C PHE A 162 -0.35 6.47 4.92
N ASP A 163 -1.06 5.84 5.85
CA ASP A 163 -1.31 6.38 7.18
C ASP A 163 -0.39 5.68 8.19
N ASP A 164 0.57 6.44 8.70
CA ASP A 164 1.62 6.02 9.64
C ASP A 164 2.29 4.66 9.31
N PRO A 165 3.01 4.57 8.16
CA PRO A 165 3.54 3.29 7.64
C PRO A 165 4.64 2.67 8.50
N VAL A 166 5.11 3.35 9.55
CA VAL A 166 6.26 2.96 10.36
C VAL A 166 5.95 2.71 11.84
N SER A 167 4.68 2.71 12.20
CA SER A 167 4.25 2.31 13.54
C SER A 167 4.89 0.96 13.93
N SER A 168 5.35 0.82 15.18
CA SER A 168 6.00 -0.40 15.74
C SER A 168 7.18 -0.97 14.92
N LEU A 169 7.80 -0.19 14.03
CA LEU A 169 9.04 -0.58 13.33
C LEU A 169 10.28 -0.11 14.09
N ASP A 170 11.34 -0.91 14.05
CA ASP A 170 12.68 -0.50 14.50
C ASP A 170 13.33 0.48 13.51
N HIS A 171 14.41 1.14 13.94
CA HIS A 171 15.12 2.16 13.15
C HIS A 171 15.56 1.70 11.75
N TRP A 172 15.99 0.45 11.56
CA TRP A 172 16.50 -0.03 10.29
C TRP A 172 15.34 -0.24 9.33
N ARG A 173 14.25 -0.82 9.83
CA ARG A 173 13.01 -0.98 9.04
C ARG A 173 12.43 0.37 8.62
N ARG A 174 12.44 1.38 9.49
CA ARG A 174 12.01 2.75 9.12
C ARG A 174 12.81 3.30 7.95
N GLN A 175 14.12 3.12 7.96
CA GLN A 175 14.99 3.55 6.86
C GLN A 175 14.68 2.81 5.55
N TYR A 176 14.46 1.49 5.60
CA TYR A 176 14.09 0.70 4.42
C TYR A 176 12.75 1.13 3.84
N VAL A 177 11.76 1.39 4.70
CA VAL A 177 10.45 1.91 4.29
C VAL A 177 10.59 3.28 3.63
N ALA A 178 11.31 4.22 4.26
CA ALA A 178 11.51 5.56 3.70
C ALA A 178 12.15 5.52 2.30
N ARG A 179 13.24 4.75 2.13
CA ARG A 179 13.89 4.55 0.83
C ARG A 179 12.94 3.97 -0.20
N ARG A 180 12.19 2.93 0.16
CA ARG A 180 11.28 2.27 -0.77
C ARG A 180 10.14 3.18 -1.21
N LEU A 181 9.57 3.97 -0.30
CA LEU A 181 8.54 4.95 -0.62
C LEU A 181 9.06 6.06 -1.54
N ALA A 182 10.26 6.58 -1.28
CA ALA A 182 10.89 7.59 -2.13
C ALA A 182 11.21 7.07 -3.54
N GLU A 183 11.68 5.83 -3.65
CA GLU A 183 11.87 5.16 -4.94
C GLU A 183 10.54 4.99 -5.71
N GLU A 184 9.47 4.59 -5.02
CA GLU A 184 8.14 4.44 -5.65
C GLU A 184 7.57 5.80 -6.11
N ALA A 185 7.91 6.87 -5.38
CA ALA A 185 7.51 8.24 -5.72
C ALA A 185 8.09 8.76 -7.05
N ARG A 186 9.07 8.05 -7.65
CA ARG A 186 9.53 8.32 -9.02
C ARG A 186 8.48 7.95 -10.08
N ASN A 187 7.62 6.98 -9.79
CA ASN A 187 6.66 6.42 -10.75
C ASN A 187 5.24 6.93 -10.54
N ARG A 188 4.88 7.34 -9.33
CA ARG A 188 3.54 7.79 -8.94
C ARG A 188 3.57 8.78 -7.77
N GLN A 189 2.46 9.46 -7.52
CA GLN A 189 2.31 10.27 -6.31
C GLN A 189 2.20 9.38 -5.07
N VAL A 190 3.06 9.64 -4.07
CA VAL A 190 3.02 8.98 -2.76
C VAL A 190 2.67 10.02 -1.71
N ILE A 191 1.59 9.79 -0.97
CA ILE A 191 1.13 10.64 0.13
C ILE A 191 1.35 9.88 1.43
N VAL A 192 2.03 10.50 2.39
CA VAL A 192 2.33 9.89 3.69
C VAL A 192 1.81 10.79 4.80
N PHE A 193 0.93 10.25 5.64
CA PHE A 193 0.60 10.82 6.93
C PHE A 193 1.52 10.20 7.98
N THR A 194 2.18 11.04 8.77
CA THR A 194 3.02 10.58 9.87
C THR A 194 3.05 11.64 10.96
N HIS A 195 3.12 11.18 12.20
CA HIS A 195 3.38 12.01 13.37
C HIS A 195 4.85 11.89 13.82
N GLU A 196 5.63 11.03 13.16
CA GLU A 196 6.99 10.71 13.57
C GLU A 196 8.02 11.59 12.82
N THR A 197 8.68 12.47 13.57
CA THR A 197 9.62 13.46 13.02
C THR A 197 10.92 12.83 12.51
N VAL A 198 11.36 11.74 13.13
CA VAL A 198 12.54 10.97 12.67
C VAL A 198 12.24 10.33 11.31
N PHE A 199 11.04 9.77 11.14
CA PHE A 199 10.66 9.19 9.85
C PHE A 199 10.51 10.24 8.75
N LEU A 200 10.00 11.43 9.06
CA LEU A 200 10.01 12.56 8.12
C LEU A 200 11.44 12.90 7.65
N ALA A 201 12.41 12.96 8.56
CA ALA A 201 13.81 13.21 8.19
C ALA A 201 14.39 12.09 7.30
N LEU A 202 14.06 10.82 7.59
CA LEU A 202 14.43 9.69 6.74
C LEU A 202 13.79 9.77 5.35
N LEU A 203 12.54 10.23 5.25
CA LEU A 203 11.86 10.45 3.97
C LEU A 203 12.48 11.60 3.17
N GLU A 204 12.85 12.72 3.81
CA GLU A 204 13.55 13.82 3.16
C GLU A 204 14.90 13.36 2.61
N ASP A 205 15.69 12.62 3.40
CA ASP A 205 16.96 12.04 2.95
C ASP A 205 16.78 11.06 1.80
N ALA A 206 15.80 10.16 1.90
CA ALA A 206 15.49 9.20 0.86
C ALA A 206 14.97 9.88 -0.43
N ALA A 207 14.22 10.97 -0.31
CA ALA A 207 13.72 11.75 -1.45
C ALA A 207 14.87 12.50 -2.15
N ASP A 208 15.80 13.07 -1.39
CA ASP A 208 17.02 13.68 -1.92
C ASP A 208 17.88 12.64 -2.67
N GLU A 209 18.11 11.47 -2.08
CA GLU A 209 18.80 10.33 -2.73
C GLU A 209 18.07 9.87 -3.99
N ALA A 210 16.73 9.82 -3.92
CA ALA A 210 15.88 9.41 -5.03
C ALA A 210 15.71 10.50 -6.10
N GLN A 211 16.15 11.74 -5.84
CA GLN A 211 15.91 12.93 -6.67
C GLN A 211 14.41 13.18 -6.94
N VAL A 212 13.58 13.01 -5.91
CA VAL A 212 12.14 13.26 -5.97
C VAL A 212 11.80 14.48 -5.11
N ASN A 213 10.91 15.34 -5.60
CA ASN A 213 10.47 16.52 -4.84
C ASN A 213 9.54 16.10 -3.71
N ILE A 214 9.77 16.63 -2.51
CA ILE A 214 8.87 16.49 -1.37
C ILE A 214 8.04 17.76 -1.17
N HIS A 215 6.74 17.58 -0.92
CA HIS A 215 5.84 18.67 -0.54
C HIS A 215 5.28 18.37 0.85
N SER A 216 5.66 19.20 1.83
CA SER A 216 5.29 19.00 3.23
C SER A 216 4.15 19.93 3.65
N GLN A 217 3.17 19.37 4.35
CA GLN A 217 2.03 20.07 4.95
C GLN A 217 1.80 19.55 6.37
N SER A 218 1.25 20.38 7.24
CA SER A 218 0.84 19.99 8.59
C SER A 218 -0.67 19.97 8.71
N LEU A 219 -1.16 19.11 9.61
CA LEU A 219 -2.56 19.07 10.00
C LEU A 219 -2.70 19.65 11.40
N GLU A 220 -3.63 20.59 11.57
CA GLU A 220 -3.91 21.23 12.85
C GLU A 220 -5.37 21.01 13.26
N TRP A 221 -5.60 21.11 14.57
CA TRP A 221 -6.93 21.18 15.14
C TRP A 221 -7.30 22.65 15.31
N GLN A 222 -8.34 23.11 14.62
CA GLN A 222 -8.77 24.50 14.65
C GLN A 222 -10.28 24.60 14.86
N ASP A 223 -10.71 25.47 15.76
CA ASP A 223 -12.12 25.76 16.04
C ASP A 223 -12.96 24.49 16.30
N GLY A 224 -12.39 23.53 17.03
CA GLY A 224 -13.03 22.25 17.35
C GLY A 224 -12.99 21.19 16.24
N ASN A 225 -12.45 21.48 15.06
CA ASN A 225 -12.38 20.55 13.93
C ASN A 225 -10.94 20.05 13.68
N PRO A 226 -10.73 18.73 13.56
CA PRO A 226 -9.46 18.17 13.11
C PRO A 226 -9.29 18.28 11.59
N GLY A 227 -8.04 18.22 11.13
CA GLY A 227 -7.72 18.04 9.70
C GLY A 227 -7.61 19.34 8.91
N VAL A 228 -7.42 20.49 9.57
CA VAL A 228 -7.13 21.74 8.88
C VAL A 228 -5.72 21.68 8.31
N VAL A 229 -5.62 21.78 6.98
CA VAL A 229 -4.35 21.71 6.27
C VAL A 229 -3.66 23.06 6.32
N VAL A 230 -2.48 23.09 6.93
CA VAL A 230 -1.63 24.27 7.01
C VAL A 230 -0.42 24.07 6.09
N PRO A 231 -0.08 25.05 5.23
CA PRO A 231 1.09 24.96 4.37
C PRO A 231 2.40 24.89 5.17
N GLY A 232 3.27 23.94 4.81
CA GLY A 232 4.57 23.77 5.45
C GLY A 232 4.53 22.89 6.70
N LEU A 233 5.65 22.83 7.40
CA LEU A 233 5.78 22.08 8.65
C LEU A 233 5.46 22.98 9.85
N PRO A 234 5.21 22.40 11.05
CA PRO A 234 5.14 23.17 12.28
C PRO A 234 6.44 23.94 12.54
N TRP A 235 6.39 25.04 13.30
CA TRP A 235 7.53 25.95 13.51
C TRP A 235 8.85 25.20 13.79
N ASP A 236 8.83 24.24 14.71
CA ASP A 236 9.99 23.47 15.15
C ASP A 236 10.67 22.67 14.03
N HIS A 237 9.93 22.34 12.98
CA HIS A 237 10.41 21.59 11.83
C HIS A 237 10.56 22.43 10.56
N GLN A 238 10.12 23.70 10.57
CA GLN A 238 10.30 24.60 9.42
C GLN A 238 11.79 24.89 9.14
N PRO A 239 12.18 24.96 7.84
CA PRO A 239 13.49 25.46 7.46
C PRO A 239 13.64 26.94 7.82
N TYR A 240 14.88 27.41 8.00
CA TYR A 240 15.14 28.79 8.42
C TYR A 240 14.52 29.84 7.49
N THR A 241 14.39 29.56 6.18
CA THR A 241 13.80 30.49 5.20
C THR A 241 12.33 30.79 5.51
N GLN A 242 11.52 29.74 5.72
CA GLN A 242 10.10 29.89 6.06
C GLN A 242 9.89 30.60 7.41
N ARG A 243 10.79 30.35 8.37
CA ARG A 243 10.77 31.04 9.67
C ARG A 243 11.04 32.54 9.49
N ILE A 244 12.07 32.91 8.73
CA ILE A 244 12.38 34.33 8.43
C ILE A 244 11.20 34.99 7.72
N ASP A 245 10.61 34.36 6.71
CA ASP A 245 9.45 34.92 5.99
C ASP A 245 8.25 35.16 6.93
N THR A 246 8.07 34.30 7.92
CA THR A 246 7.02 34.45 8.94
C THR A 246 7.33 35.58 9.92
N LEU A 247 8.58 35.70 10.36
CA LEU A 247 9.04 36.80 11.22
C LEU A 247 8.92 38.16 10.50
N GLU A 248 9.30 38.25 9.23
CA GLU A 248 9.17 39.47 8.43
C GLU A 248 7.71 39.87 8.22
N ARG A 249 6.84 38.90 7.89
CA ARG A 249 5.40 39.17 7.76
C ARG A 249 4.80 39.67 9.08
N THR A 250 5.24 39.13 10.21
CA THR A 250 4.78 39.53 11.54
C THR A 250 5.34 40.89 11.93
N GLN A 251 6.62 41.15 11.68
CA GLN A 251 7.27 42.43 11.90
C GLN A 251 6.54 43.56 11.16
N ARG A 252 6.25 43.40 9.86
CA ARG A 252 5.52 44.40 9.07
C ARG A 252 4.12 44.67 9.60
N LYS A 253 3.45 43.67 10.19
CA LYS A 253 2.13 43.84 10.83
C LYS A 253 2.25 44.60 12.14
N LEU A 254 3.27 44.31 12.94
CA LEU A 254 3.53 45.00 14.21
C LEU A 254 3.89 46.46 13.99
N GLU A 255 4.75 46.74 13.01
CA GLU A 255 5.26 48.08 12.73
C GLU A 255 4.15 49.06 12.32
N LYS A 256 3.13 48.61 11.59
CA LYS A 256 2.01 49.46 11.16
C LYS A 256 1.24 50.10 12.31
N ASN A 257 1.11 49.39 13.44
CA ASN A 257 0.28 49.80 14.57
C ASN A 257 1.11 49.89 15.86
N TRP A 258 2.42 50.08 15.76
CA TRP A 258 3.28 50.10 16.95
C TRP A 258 3.05 51.39 17.74
N PRO A 259 2.57 51.33 18.99
CA PRO A 259 2.33 52.52 19.79
C PRO A 259 3.63 53.15 20.28
N VAL A 260 3.59 54.45 20.57
CA VAL A 260 4.71 55.17 21.22
C VAL A 260 5.02 54.58 22.60
N TYR A 261 3.97 54.13 23.30
CA TYR A 261 4.05 53.43 24.58
C TYR A 261 3.40 52.05 24.45
N PRO A 262 4.19 50.98 24.26
CA PRO A 262 3.69 49.61 24.21
C PRO A 262 2.97 49.22 25.48
N SER A 263 1.78 48.61 25.35
CA SER A 263 1.12 47.94 26.47
C SER A 263 1.81 46.61 26.78
N ALA A 264 1.35 45.94 27.83
CA ALA A 264 1.80 44.59 28.16
C ALA A 264 1.58 43.61 26.99
N GLU A 265 0.51 43.77 26.21
CA GLU A 265 0.21 42.89 25.08
C GLU A 265 1.21 43.08 23.93
N GLU A 266 1.50 44.33 23.51
CA GLU A 266 2.52 44.56 22.47
C GLU A 266 3.91 44.13 22.94
N THR A 267 4.21 44.32 24.23
CA THR A 267 5.44 43.85 24.87
C THR A 267 5.58 42.34 24.76
N GLU A 268 4.54 41.58 25.11
CA GLU A 268 4.55 40.12 25.00
C GLU A 268 4.68 39.67 23.54
N ARG A 269 3.96 40.34 22.63
CA ARG A 269 3.99 40.02 21.20
C ARG A 269 5.41 40.16 20.62
N ILE A 270 6.13 41.22 20.97
CA ILE A 270 7.50 41.42 20.47
C ILE A 270 8.51 40.49 21.17
N ARG A 271 8.34 40.22 22.47
CA ARG A 271 9.16 39.24 23.20
C ARG A 271 9.08 37.86 22.54
N ARG A 272 7.87 37.41 22.24
CA ARG A 272 7.64 36.18 21.47
C ARG A 272 8.36 36.20 20.13
N GLN A 273 8.38 37.31 19.39
CA GLN A 273 9.11 37.39 18.12
C GLN A 273 10.64 37.23 18.31
N TYR A 274 11.22 37.79 19.36
CA TYR A 274 12.64 37.60 19.68
C TYR A 274 12.95 36.16 20.13
N SER A 275 12.04 35.51 20.87
CA SER A 275 12.16 34.07 21.18
C SER A 275 12.15 33.21 19.92
N LEU A 276 11.26 33.50 18.97
CA LEU A 276 11.21 32.83 17.67
C LEU A 276 12.45 33.15 16.82
N LEU A 277 12.93 34.39 16.82
CA LEU A 277 14.18 34.79 16.15
C LEU A 277 15.37 34.00 16.68
N ARG A 278 15.50 33.84 18.01
CA ARG A 278 16.54 33.01 18.64
C ARG A 278 16.53 31.58 18.10
N SER A 279 15.36 30.95 18.10
CA SER A 279 15.21 29.58 17.55
C SER A 279 15.50 29.51 16.04
N THR A 280 15.23 30.59 15.30
CA THR A 280 15.52 30.71 13.86
C THR A 280 17.02 30.83 13.62
N ILE A 281 17.70 31.61 14.44
CA ILE A 281 19.14 31.78 14.44
C ILE A 281 19.84 30.42 14.69
N GLU A 282 19.37 29.61 15.65
CA GLU A 282 19.86 28.23 15.86
C GLU A 282 19.66 27.35 14.62
N ARG A 283 18.50 27.48 13.94
CA ARG A 283 18.21 26.76 12.69
C ARG A 283 19.13 27.21 11.55
N VAL A 284 19.48 28.49 11.48
CA VAL A 284 20.48 29.03 10.53
C VAL A 284 21.86 28.44 10.79
N ILE A 285 22.28 28.29 12.05
CA ILE A 285 23.55 27.59 12.35
C ILE A 285 23.50 26.19 11.74
N GLN A 286 22.46 25.43 12.08
CA GLN A 286 22.34 24.03 11.71
C GLN A 286 22.33 23.83 10.19
N ASP A 287 21.44 24.54 9.49
CA ASP A 287 21.17 24.29 8.08
C ASP A 287 22.16 24.99 7.15
N LEU A 288 22.67 26.17 7.54
CA LEU A 288 23.54 27.00 6.71
C LEU A 288 24.98 27.03 7.19
N ILE A 289 25.26 27.48 8.42
CA ILE A 289 26.65 27.69 8.90
C ILE A 289 27.40 26.36 8.98
N LEU A 290 26.78 25.34 9.58
CA LEU A 290 27.28 23.97 9.62
C LEU A 290 26.98 23.19 8.33
N GLY A 291 26.46 23.86 7.29
CA GLY A 291 26.21 23.26 5.98
C GLY A 291 25.23 22.09 5.98
N GLY A 292 24.44 21.91 7.05
CA GLY A 292 23.58 20.74 7.23
C GLY A 292 24.33 19.45 7.59
N VAL A 293 25.60 19.53 7.99
CA VAL A 293 26.42 18.38 8.41
C VAL A 293 25.87 17.73 9.68
N ILE A 294 25.43 18.56 10.62
CA ILE A 294 24.75 18.14 11.85
C ILE A 294 23.32 18.65 11.76
N ARG A 295 22.35 17.74 11.81
CA ARG A 295 20.92 18.07 11.84
C ARG A 295 20.23 17.29 12.95
N ARG A 296 19.27 17.93 13.63
CA ARG A 296 18.42 17.25 14.62
C ARG A 296 17.63 16.14 13.92
N HIS A 297 17.51 14.99 14.59
CA HIS A 297 16.75 13.81 14.14
C HIS A 297 17.32 13.05 12.93
N HIS A 298 18.48 13.42 12.38
CA HIS A 298 19.22 12.56 11.46
C HIS A 298 20.10 11.57 12.25
N GLU A 299 20.17 10.32 11.80
CA GLU A 299 20.91 9.26 12.49
C GLU A 299 22.43 9.43 12.41
N TYR A 300 22.93 10.12 11.38
CA TYR A 300 24.36 10.25 11.11
C TYR A 300 24.75 11.67 10.72
N VAL A 301 26.02 11.98 10.96
CA VAL A 301 26.65 13.23 10.52
C VAL A 301 26.88 13.14 9.01
N LYS A 302 26.37 14.11 8.23
CA LYS A 302 26.53 14.15 6.76
C LYS A 302 27.93 14.63 6.38
N ALA A 303 28.94 13.77 6.55
CA ALA A 303 30.34 14.09 6.25
C ALA A 303 30.54 14.55 4.79
N GLY A 304 29.74 14.07 3.83
CA GLY A 304 29.79 14.51 2.43
C GLY A 304 29.41 15.99 2.22
N ASP A 305 28.70 16.59 3.17
CA ASP A 305 28.34 18.01 3.17
C ASP A 305 29.37 18.88 3.90
N LEU A 306 30.47 18.32 4.43
CA LEU A 306 31.52 19.08 5.12
C LEU A 306 32.13 20.17 4.22
N ARG A 307 32.20 19.94 2.91
CA ARG A 307 32.59 20.94 1.90
C ARG A 307 31.72 22.21 1.88
N ARG A 308 30.51 22.15 2.44
CA ARG A 308 29.61 23.31 2.57
C ARG A 308 29.91 24.13 3.81
N VAL A 309 30.67 23.59 4.77
CA VAL A 309 31.06 24.35 5.97
C VAL A 309 32.15 25.33 5.55
N VAL A 310 31.83 26.62 5.65
CA VAL A 310 32.76 27.72 5.34
C VAL A 310 33.20 28.40 6.62
N GLY A 311 34.41 28.98 6.61
CA GLY A 311 34.90 29.76 7.74
C GLY A 311 33.96 30.91 8.09
N PHE A 312 33.82 31.17 9.39
CA PHE A 312 32.97 32.23 9.95
C PHE A 312 33.85 33.37 10.50
N PRO A 313 34.04 34.48 9.76
CA PRO A 313 34.85 35.60 10.18
C PRO A 313 34.44 36.18 11.53
N LEU A 314 35.40 36.74 12.26
CA LEU A 314 35.16 37.34 13.57
C LEU A 314 34.09 38.45 13.54
N SER A 315 34.03 39.24 12.47
CA SER A 315 33.01 40.29 12.31
C SER A 315 31.59 39.72 12.25
N GLU A 316 31.40 38.57 11.61
CA GLU A 316 30.11 37.89 11.53
C GLU A 316 29.77 37.19 12.85
N GLN A 317 30.78 36.63 13.52
CA GLN A 317 30.63 36.10 14.87
C GLN A 317 30.18 37.17 15.86
N GLN A 318 30.79 38.36 15.82
CA GLN A 318 30.40 39.47 16.69
C GLN A 318 28.96 39.93 16.43
N GLU A 319 28.54 40.01 15.16
CA GLU A 319 27.17 40.39 14.82
C GLU A 319 26.17 39.30 15.23
N TYR A 320 26.56 38.04 15.08
CA TYR A 320 25.78 36.90 15.57
C TYR A 320 25.62 36.92 17.09
N ASP A 321 26.70 37.15 17.83
CA ASP A 321 26.71 37.25 19.29
C ASP A 321 25.88 38.46 19.76
N ARG A 322 25.93 39.58 19.04
CA ARG A 322 25.05 40.74 19.27
C ARG A 322 23.57 40.36 19.14
N LEU A 323 23.20 39.67 18.06
CA LEU A 323 21.82 39.24 17.81
C LEU A 323 21.33 38.24 18.86
N ILE A 324 22.14 37.23 19.20
CA ILE A 324 21.81 36.25 20.26
C ILE A 324 21.73 36.93 21.63
N GLY A 325 22.69 37.79 21.96
CA GLY A 325 22.69 38.55 23.20
C GLY A 325 21.43 39.38 23.35
N ARG A 326 21.02 40.06 22.27
CA ARG A 326 19.75 40.80 22.23
C ARG A 326 18.55 39.88 22.44
N CYS A 327 18.46 38.75 21.72
CA CYS A 327 17.39 37.78 21.91
C CYS A 327 17.31 37.24 23.35
N ASN A 328 18.47 36.94 23.96
CA ASN A 328 18.55 36.45 25.34
C ASN A 328 18.13 37.50 26.38
N GLN A 329 18.35 38.79 26.10
CA GLN A 329 17.88 39.86 27.00
C GLN A 329 16.36 40.05 26.95
N ILE A 330 15.73 39.71 25.83
CA ILE A 330 14.31 40.01 25.56
C ILE A 330 13.41 38.80 25.78
N THR A 331 13.93 37.58 25.65
CA THR A 331 13.15 36.34 25.78
C THR A 331 12.44 36.25 27.14
N GLU A 332 11.24 35.66 27.14
CA GLU A 332 10.45 35.36 28.34
C GLU A 332 11.12 34.35 29.30
N ALA A 333 12.18 33.68 28.84
CA ALA A 333 12.89 32.65 29.61
C ALA A 333 13.81 33.20 30.72
N HIS A 334 13.95 34.52 30.85
CA HIS A 334 14.78 35.16 31.87
C HIS A 334 13.98 36.18 32.70
N ASP A 335 14.31 36.29 33.98
CA ASP A 335 13.81 37.33 34.89
C ASP A 335 14.79 38.52 34.90
N PRO A 336 14.55 39.59 34.13
CA PRO A 336 15.44 40.74 34.11
C PRO A 336 15.38 41.50 35.43
N SER A 337 16.52 42.06 35.85
CA SER A 337 16.56 42.86 37.08
C SER A 337 15.57 44.03 37.05
N SER A 338 14.84 44.25 38.14
CA SER A 338 13.77 45.26 38.27
C SER A 338 14.23 46.70 38.02
N GLY A 339 15.54 46.96 38.04
CA GLY A 339 16.16 48.26 37.75
C GLY A 339 16.31 48.58 36.26
N GLN A 340 16.17 47.58 35.38
CA GLN A 340 16.17 47.75 33.92
C GLN A 340 14.71 47.87 33.42
N ASN A 341 14.00 48.93 33.83
CA ASN A 341 12.71 49.32 33.23
C ASN A 341 12.93 49.93 31.83
N LEU A 342 13.67 49.25 30.96
CA LEU A 342 13.86 49.64 29.58
C LEU A 342 12.60 49.29 28.79
N PRO A 343 12.11 50.18 27.91
CA PRO A 343 11.01 49.84 27.03
C PRO A 343 11.40 48.64 26.16
N PRO A 344 10.45 47.75 25.80
CA PRO A 344 10.77 46.67 24.88
C PRO A 344 11.23 47.24 23.53
N PRO A 345 12.06 46.49 22.77
CA PRO A 345 12.43 46.92 21.44
C PRO A 345 11.20 47.19 20.58
N THR A 346 11.31 48.20 19.73
CA THR A 346 10.29 48.55 18.76
C THR A 346 10.22 47.54 17.62
N ALA A 347 9.09 47.51 16.92
CA ALA A 347 8.94 46.70 15.71
C ALA A 347 9.96 47.07 14.60
N ALA A 348 10.42 48.33 14.55
CA ALA A 348 11.44 48.79 13.61
C ALA A 348 12.84 48.25 13.97
N GLU A 349 13.18 48.23 15.26
CA GLU A 349 14.42 47.62 15.74
C GLU A 349 14.46 46.12 15.47
N PHE A 350 13.35 45.42 15.68
CA PHE A 350 13.23 44.01 15.31
C PHE A 350 13.42 43.78 13.80
N GLY A 351 12.89 44.68 12.96
CA GLY A 351 13.13 44.67 11.51
C GLY A 351 14.60 44.87 11.13
N SER A 352 15.32 45.70 11.89
CA SER A 352 16.75 45.94 11.71
C SER A 352 17.56 44.70 12.08
N ASP A 353 17.22 44.02 13.18
CA ASP A 353 17.86 42.77 13.59
C ASP A 353 17.60 41.63 12.59
N LEU A 354 16.38 41.52 12.04
CA LEU A 354 16.07 40.57 10.94
C LEU A 354 16.91 40.85 9.69
N THR A 355 17.08 42.12 9.34
CA THR A 355 17.89 42.53 8.19
C THR A 355 19.36 42.17 8.40
N ALA A 356 19.89 42.38 9.61
CA ALA A 356 21.25 41.97 9.97
C ALA A 356 21.46 40.46 9.85
N LEU A 357 20.52 39.64 10.35
CA LEU A 357 20.57 38.18 10.20
C LEU A 357 20.57 37.76 8.72
N LYS A 358 19.72 38.38 7.90
CA LYS A 358 19.68 38.10 6.46
C LYS A 358 20.98 38.47 5.76
N ALA A 359 21.63 39.57 6.15
CA ALA A 359 22.93 39.93 5.60
C ALA A 359 23.97 38.84 5.89
N ILE A 360 24.04 38.32 7.12
CA ILE A 360 24.92 37.19 7.48
C ILE A 360 24.62 35.96 6.62
N ILE A 361 23.34 35.63 6.45
CA ILE A 361 22.89 34.49 5.64
C ILE A 361 23.38 34.62 4.19
N GLU A 362 23.20 35.79 3.57
CA GLU A 362 23.57 35.99 2.16
C GLU A 362 25.08 36.00 1.94
N ILE A 363 25.86 36.59 2.87
CA ILE A 363 27.33 36.54 2.81
C ILE A 363 27.82 35.08 2.98
N THR A 364 27.19 34.31 3.87
CA THR A 364 27.54 32.90 4.10
C THR A 364 27.20 32.04 2.88
N LYS A 365 26.01 32.21 2.29
CA LYS A 365 25.62 31.54 1.04
C LYS A 365 26.58 31.87 -0.11
N SER A 366 27.01 33.12 -0.21
CA SER A 366 27.95 33.57 -1.25
C SER A 366 29.31 32.88 -1.09
N ARG A 367 29.83 32.77 0.14
CA ARG A 367 31.04 31.98 0.45
C ARG A 367 30.87 30.49 0.11
N GLN A 368 29.74 29.89 0.47
CA GLN A 368 29.46 28.48 0.14
C GLN A 368 29.42 28.22 -1.37
N LYS A 369 28.88 29.16 -2.16
CA LYS A 369 28.87 29.08 -3.61
C LYS A 369 30.28 29.23 -4.19
N ALA A 370 31.07 30.17 -3.67
CA ALA A 370 32.46 30.35 -4.09
C ALA A 370 33.31 29.10 -3.83
N SER A 371 33.08 28.41 -2.71
CA SER A 371 33.78 27.16 -2.36
C SER A 371 33.38 25.95 -3.23
N LYS A 372 32.32 26.05 -4.05
CA LYS A 372 31.90 24.99 -4.98
C LYS A 372 32.54 25.12 -6.37
N SER A 373 33.04 26.30 -6.72
CA SER A 373 33.85 26.55 -7.91
C SER A 373 35.31 26.24 -7.62
#